data_AF-A0A950RBE1-F1
#
_entry.id   AF-A0A950RBE1-F1
#
_cell.length_a   1.000
_cell.length_b   1.000
_cell.length_c   1.000
_cell.angle_alpha   90.00
_cell.angle_beta   90.00
_cell.angle_gamma   90.00
#
_symmetry.space_group_name_H-M   'P 1'
#
loop_
_entity.id
_entity.type
_entity.pdbx_description
1 polymer ?
#
loop_
_entity_poly.entity_id
_entity_poly.type
_entity_poly.pdbx_seq_one_letter_code
_entity_poly.pdbx_strand_id
1 'polypeptide(L)'
;MYDSAPGLFAGLAKNATEGMARPVALPVWTALLGCGQVLPVALVAVAPDPLSVAALSLGIGARLLLAARFRQPVWSALLHPLGVMVLLGVQWWALVRAALGRPAVWRGRAYARDGAVVERQDSAS
;
A
#
# COMPACT_ATOMS: atom_id res chain seq x y z
N MET A 1 -12.56 8.75 -15.64
CA MET A 1 -12.32 7.97 -14.40
C MET A 1 -10.80 7.79 -14.35
N TYR A 2 -10.15 6.75 -13.83
CA TYR A 2 -8.74 6.56 -14.21
C TYR A 2 -8.72 6.03 -15.64
N ASP A 3 -8.26 6.83 -16.58
CA ASP A 3 -8.36 6.46 -18.00
C ASP A 3 -7.15 5.64 -18.47
N SER A 4 -6.19 5.38 -17.58
CA SER A 4 -5.00 4.56 -17.83
C SER A 4 -4.38 4.01 -16.54
N ALA A 5 -3.62 2.91 -16.66
CA ALA A 5 -2.87 2.33 -15.54
C ALA A 5 -1.82 3.28 -14.93
N PRO A 6 -1.07 4.09 -15.71
CA PRO A 6 -0.22 5.15 -15.17
C PRO A 6 -1.01 6.19 -14.37
N GLY A 7 -2.21 6.56 -14.83
CA GLY A 7 -3.10 7.44 -14.08
C GLY A 7 -3.51 6.83 -12.74
N LEU A 8 -3.93 5.56 -12.73
CA LEU A 8 -4.26 4.84 -11.50
C LEU A 8 -3.08 4.85 -10.51
N PHE A 9 -1.89 4.51 -10.99
CA PHE A 9 -0.69 4.44 -10.17
C PHE A 9 -0.28 5.81 -9.63
N ALA A 10 -0.38 6.88 -10.43
CA ALA A 10 -0.13 8.24 -9.99
C ALA A 10 -1.09 8.68 -8.87
N GLY A 11 -2.37 8.29 -8.96
CA GLY A 11 -3.34 8.52 -7.89
C GLY A 11 -3.03 7.75 -6.61
N LEU A 12 -2.64 6.47 -6.73
CA LEU A 12 -2.23 5.66 -5.58
C LEU A 12 -0.98 6.22 -4.90
N ALA A 13 0.02 6.63 -5.68
CA ALA A 13 1.23 7.24 -5.17
C ALA A 13 0.97 8.59 -4.49
N LYS A 14 0.03 9.39 -4.99
CA LYS A 14 -0.42 10.62 -4.32
C LYS A 14 -1.00 10.30 -2.94
N ASN A 15 -1.94 9.36 -2.86
CA ASN A 15 -2.53 8.94 -1.58
C ASN A 15 -1.48 8.36 -0.62
N ALA A 16 -0.47 7.68 -1.16
CA ALA A 16 0.65 7.18 -0.39
C ALA A 16 1.47 8.32 0.24
N THR A 17 1.86 9.32 -0.57
CA THR A 17 2.61 10.50 -0.10
C THR A 17 1.85 11.31 0.94
N GLU A 18 0.55 11.53 0.76
CA GLU A 18 -0.29 12.25 1.74
C GLU A 18 -0.47 11.44 3.04
N GLY A 19 -0.58 10.11 2.90
CA GLY A 19 -0.82 9.19 4.01
C GLY A 19 0.46 8.64 4.63
N MET A 20 0.74 7.37 4.33
CA MET A 20 1.67 6.52 5.09
C MET A 20 3.13 6.56 4.61
N ALA A 21 3.43 7.14 3.44
CA ALA A 21 4.77 7.20 2.87
C ALA A 21 5.65 8.28 3.54
N ARG A 22 5.86 8.14 4.85
CA ARG A 22 6.73 8.98 5.68
C ARG A 22 7.89 8.14 6.23
N PRO A 23 9.13 8.65 6.31
CA PRO A 23 10.28 7.80 6.68
C PRO A 23 10.21 7.13 8.04
N VAL A 24 9.48 7.71 9.00
CA VAL A 24 9.29 7.10 10.32
C VAL A 24 8.04 6.22 10.36
N ALA A 25 6.94 6.68 9.77
CA ALA A 25 5.68 5.93 9.80
C ALA A 25 5.72 4.67 8.93
N LEU A 26 6.36 4.74 7.75
CA LEU A 26 6.35 3.65 6.78
C LEU A 26 7.04 2.38 7.31
N PRO A 27 8.21 2.43 7.96
CA PRO A 27 8.80 1.24 8.58
C PRO A 27 7.89 0.60 9.65
N VAL A 28 7.22 1.41 10.47
CA VAL A 28 6.27 0.90 11.48
C VAL A 28 5.11 0.17 10.80
N TRP A 29 4.48 0.79 9.80
CA TRP A 29 3.41 0.15 9.02
C TRP A 29 3.89 -1.08 8.27
N THR A 30 5.12 -1.07 7.76
CA THR A 30 5.74 -2.22 7.07
C THR A 30 5.92 -3.38 8.04
N ALA A 31 6.40 -3.14 9.27
CA ALA A 31 6.52 -4.18 10.28
C ALA A 31 5.14 -4.74 10.67
N LEU A 32 4.17 -3.88 10.99
CA LEU A 32 2.84 -4.32 11.42
C LEU A 32 2.08 -5.08 10.32
N LEU A 33 2.02 -4.52 9.11
CA LEU A 33 1.26 -5.10 8.01
C LEU A 33 2.03 -6.25 7.34
N GLY A 34 3.34 -6.11 7.18
CA GLY A 34 4.21 -7.15 6.63
C GLY A 34 4.20 -8.39 7.51
N CYS A 35 4.51 -8.25 8.81
CA CYS A 35 4.53 -9.39 9.72
C CYS A 35 3.13 -9.94 10.02
N GLY A 36 2.11 -9.07 10.11
CA GLY A 36 0.76 -9.50 10.47
C GLY A 36 -0.03 -10.13 9.32
N GLN A 37 0.21 -9.72 8.07
CA GLN A 37 -0.64 -10.10 6.94
C GLN A 37 0.11 -10.83 5.82
N VAL A 38 1.39 -10.52 5.59
CA VAL A 38 2.16 -11.07 4.46
C VAL A 38 3.03 -12.26 4.92
N LEU A 39 3.77 -12.09 6.01
CA LEU A 39 4.68 -13.09 6.54
C LEU A 39 4.02 -14.44 6.84
N PRO A 40 2.81 -14.53 7.44
CA PRO A 40 2.19 -15.83 7.74
C PRO A 40 1.94 -16.66 6.48
N VAL A 41 1.60 -16.01 5.35
CA VAL A 41 1.42 -16.69 4.06
C VAL A 41 2.75 -17.28 3.57
N ALA A 42 3.83 -16.50 3.66
CA ALA A 42 5.16 -16.96 3.25
C ALA A 42 5.67 -18.11 4.12
N LEU A 43 5.47 -18.03 5.45
CA LEU A 43 5.86 -19.08 6.38
C LEU A 43 5.11 -20.39 6.10
N VAL A 44 3.79 -20.33 5.94
CA VAL A 44 2.98 -21.52 5.60
C VAL A 44 3.39 -22.12 4.26
N ALA A 45 3.77 -21.28 3.27
CA ALA A 45 4.18 -21.75 1.95
C ALA A 45 5.56 -22.43 1.93
N VAL A 46 6.48 -22.05 2.81
CA VAL A 46 7.87 -22.53 2.81
C VAL A 46 8.12 -23.60 3.88
N ALA A 47 7.64 -23.38 5.10
CA ALA A 47 7.88 -24.24 6.25
C ALA A 47 6.69 -24.14 7.22
N PRO A 48 5.57 -24.82 6.92
CA PRO A 48 4.37 -24.73 7.74
C PRO A 48 4.60 -25.32 9.13
N ASP A 49 4.16 -24.60 10.15
CA ASP A 49 4.18 -25.01 11.55
C ASP A 49 2.87 -24.56 12.22
N PRO A 50 2.50 -25.10 13.40
CA PRO A 50 1.23 -24.77 14.04
C PRO A 50 1.03 -23.26 14.28
N LEU A 51 2.09 -22.51 14.58
CA LEU A 51 2.01 -21.08 14.82
C LEU A 51 1.80 -20.29 13.52
N SER A 52 2.52 -20.60 12.44
CA SER A 52 2.30 -19.94 11.14
C SER A 52 0.90 -20.22 10.57
N VAL A 53 0.40 -21.46 10.72
CA VAL A 53 -0.96 -21.83 10.33
C VAL A 53 -2.00 -21.09 11.19
N ALA A 54 -1.79 -21.00 12.50
CA ALA A 54 -2.70 -20.26 13.38
C ALA A 54 -2.72 -18.76 13.05
N ALA A 55 -1.55 -18.14 12.82
CA ALA A 55 -1.43 -16.74 12.42
C ALA A 55 -2.15 -16.46 11.08
N LEU A 56 -1.93 -17.31 10.07
CA LEU A 56 -2.61 -17.20 8.78
C LEU A 56 -4.13 -17.36 8.94
N SER A 57 -4.56 -18.34 9.73
CA SER A 57 -5.97 -18.63 9.99
C SER A 57 -6.67 -17.46 10.68
N LEU A 58 -6.01 -16.81 11.64
CA LEU A 58 -6.55 -15.61 12.30
C LEU A 58 -6.67 -14.44 11.33
N GLY A 59 -5.62 -14.18 10.52
CA GLY A 59 -5.62 -13.09 9.55
C GLY A 59 -6.69 -13.25 8.47
N ILE A 60 -6.70 -14.40 7.78
CA ILE A 60 -7.68 -14.71 6.73
C ILE A 60 -9.06 -14.92 7.33
N GLY A 61 -9.18 -15.57 8.49
CA GLY A 61 -10.45 -15.80 9.18
C GLY A 61 -11.15 -14.49 9.53
N ALA A 62 -10.44 -13.51 10.11
CA ALA A 62 -11.00 -12.19 10.37
C ALA A 62 -11.48 -11.51 9.08
N ARG A 63 -10.74 -11.66 7.98
CA ARG A 63 -11.14 -11.12 6.67
C ARG A 63 -12.35 -11.82 6.07
N LEU A 64 -12.46 -13.14 6.22
CA LEU A 64 -13.62 -13.91 5.79
C LEU A 64 -14.87 -13.55 6.59
N LEU A 65 -14.75 -13.34 7.90
CA LEU A 65 -15.86 -12.88 8.75
C LEU A 65 -16.38 -11.51 8.29
N LEU A 66 -15.47 -10.56 8.00
CA LEU A 66 -15.86 -9.27 7.44
C LEU A 66 -16.47 -9.42 6.05
N ALA A 67 -15.92 -10.28 5.19
CA ALA A 67 -16.45 -10.51 3.86
C ALA A 67 -17.88 -11.07 3.92
N ALA A 68 -18.14 -12.04 4.79
CA ALA A 68 -19.47 -12.57 5.04
C ALA A 68 -20.42 -11.49 5.59
N ARG A 69 -19.97 -10.72 6.59
CA ARG A 69 -20.78 -9.69 7.26
C ARG A 69 -21.20 -8.55 6.32
N PHE A 70 -20.33 -8.18 5.39
CA PHE A 70 -20.55 -7.08 4.43
C PHE A 70 -20.89 -7.58 3.02
N ARG A 71 -21.11 -8.88 2.83
CA ARG A 71 -21.41 -9.53 1.53
C ARG A 71 -20.38 -9.19 0.44
N GLN A 72 -19.12 -9.04 0.85
CA GLN A 72 -18.00 -8.89 -0.06
C GLN A 72 -17.62 -10.26 -0.64
N PRO A 73 -17.07 -10.31 -1.86
CA PRO A 73 -16.66 -11.56 -2.44
C PRO A 73 -15.52 -12.22 -1.65
N VAL A 74 -15.58 -13.54 -1.49
CA VAL A 74 -14.60 -14.34 -0.74
C VAL A 74 -13.18 -14.15 -1.29
N TRP A 75 -13.03 -14.00 -2.60
CA TRP A 75 -11.72 -13.77 -3.22
C TRP A 75 -11.05 -12.50 -2.69
N SER A 76 -11.80 -11.48 -2.26
CA SER A 76 -11.23 -10.26 -1.68
C SER A 76 -10.54 -10.54 -0.34
N ALA A 77 -11.02 -11.52 0.43
CA ALA A 77 -10.36 -11.95 1.67
C ALA A 77 -9.09 -12.74 1.35
N LEU A 78 -9.14 -13.63 0.36
CA LEU A 78 -7.99 -14.46 -0.04
C LEU A 78 -6.87 -13.64 -0.68
N LEU A 79 -7.21 -12.65 -1.50
CA LEU A 79 -6.23 -11.72 -2.11
C LEU A 79 -5.77 -10.63 -1.13
N HIS A 80 -6.26 -10.61 0.11
CA HIS A 80 -5.91 -9.56 1.06
C HIS A 80 -4.39 -9.42 1.29
N PRO A 81 -3.62 -10.49 1.54
CA PRO A 81 -2.16 -10.41 1.70
C PRO A 81 -1.46 -9.80 0.48
N LEU A 82 -1.92 -10.15 -0.73
CA LEU A 82 -1.41 -9.57 -1.98
C LEU A 82 -1.72 -8.07 -2.05
N GLY A 83 -2.93 -7.66 -1.69
CA GLY A 83 -3.31 -6.25 -1.62
C GLY A 83 -2.46 -5.45 -0.63
N VAL A 84 -2.12 -6.02 0.53
CA VAL A 84 -1.23 -5.41 1.51
C VAL A 84 0.19 -5.28 0.97
N MET A 85 0.71 -6.31 0.29
CA MET A 85 2.03 -6.27 -0.34
C MET A 85 2.10 -5.17 -1.40
N VAL A 86 1.09 -5.06 -2.28
CA VAL A 86 1.00 -4.00 -3.29
C VAL A 86 0.90 -2.62 -2.63
N LEU A 87 0.07 -2.48 -1.59
CA LEU A 87 -0.05 -1.24 -0.83
C LEU A 87 1.32 -0.78 -0.31
N LEU A 88 2.02 -1.64 0.43
CA LEU A 88 3.35 -1.34 0.98
C LEU A 88 4.36 -1.00 -0.14
N GLY A 89 4.32 -1.74 -1.25
CA GLY A 89 5.18 -1.47 -2.42
C GLY A 89 4.96 -0.07 -3.00
N VAL A 90 3.71 0.36 -3.15
CA VAL A 90 3.38 1.73 -3.60
C VAL A 90 3.87 2.77 -2.60
N GLN A 91 3.72 2.54 -1.29
CA GLN A 91 4.20 3.47 -0.27
C GLN A 91 5.73 3.65 -0.34
N TRP A 92 6.48 2.55 -0.43
CA TRP A 92 7.93 2.58 -0.54
C TRP A 92 8.39 3.24 -1.83
N TRP A 93 7.74 2.92 -2.95
CA TRP A 93 8.03 3.58 -4.23
C TRP A 93 7.83 5.10 -4.14
N ALA A 94 6.70 5.54 -3.56
CA ALA A 94 6.41 6.97 -3.38
C ALA A 94 7.45 7.65 -2.48
N LEU A 95 7.83 7.00 -1.38
CA LEU A 95 8.83 7.53 -0.46
C LEU A 95 10.22 7.66 -1.10
N VAL A 96 10.69 6.62 -1.80
CA VAL A 96 11.98 6.62 -2.49
C VAL A 96 12.01 7.70 -3.58
N ARG A 97 10.95 7.81 -4.38
CA ARG A 97 10.88 8.86 -5.41
C ARG A 97 10.89 10.26 -4.82
N ALA A 98 10.16 10.49 -3.72
CA ALA A 98 10.19 11.77 -3.02
C ALA A 98 11.59 12.09 -2.46
N ALA A 99 12.29 11.08 -1.91
CA ALA A 99 13.67 11.24 -1.45
C ALA A 99 14.65 11.57 -2.60
N LEU A 100 14.36 11.12 -3.82
CA LEU A 100 15.12 11.43 -5.04
C LEU A 100 14.70 12.75 -5.71
N GLY A 101 13.86 13.59 -5.07
CA GLY A 101 13.41 14.86 -5.63
C GLY A 101 12.39 14.73 -6.77
N ARG A 102 11.73 13.56 -6.91
CA ARG A 102 10.73 13.28 -7.95
C ARG A 102 9.35 13.11 -7.31
N PRO A 103 8.69 14.19 -6.85
CA PRO A 103 7.44 14.13 -6.13
C PRO A 103 6.32 13.48 -6.94
N ALA A 104 5.29 12.96 -6.26
CA ALA A 104 4.10 12.47 -6.93
C ALA A 104 3.42 13.62 -7.68
N VAL A 105 3.10 13.42 -8.96
CA VAL A 105 2.39 14.40 -9.78
C VAL A 105 1.01 13.85 -10.08
N TRP A 106 -0.03 14.61 -9.74
CA TRP A 106 -1.42 14.22 -9.97
C TRP A 106 -2.25 15.41 -10.42
N ARG A 107 -2.91 15.29 -11.59
CA ARG A 107 -3.71 16.35 -12.23
C ARG A 107 -2.99 17.71 -12.28
N GLY A 108 -1.75 17.72 -12.77
CA GLY A 108 -0.94 18.92 -12.93
C GLY A 108 -0.27 19.46 -11.65
N ARG A 109 -0.58 18.91 -10.47
CA ARG A 109 -0.02 19.35 -9.19
C ARG A 109 1.08 18.41 -8.71
N ALA A 110 2.22 18.95 -8.30
CA ALA A 110 3.28 18.19 -7.63
C ALA A 110 3.07 18.22 -6.11
N TYR A 111 3.11 17.05 -5.49
CA TYR A 111 2.92 16.90 -4.04
C TYR A 111 4.28 16.67 -3.39
N ALA A 112 4.78 17.70 -2.70
CA ALA A 112 5.98 17.59 -1.91
C ALA A 112 5.71 16.78 -0.63
N ARG A 113 6.80 16.36 0.00
CA ARG A 113 6.81 15.48 1.18
C ARG A 113 5.95 15.98 2.35
N ASP A 114 5.78 17.29 2.49
CA ASP A 114 5.04 17.91 3.60
C ASP A 114 3.57 18.21 3.23
N GLY A 115 3.07 17.70 2.10
CA GLY A 115 1.73 18.02 1.57
C GLY A 115 1.65 19.37 0.89
N ALA A 116 2.75 20.14 0.88
CA ALA A 116 2.85 21.38 0.11
C ALA A 116 2.70 21.07 -1.38
N VAL A 117 1.69 21.68 -2.00
CA VAL A 117 1.55 21.69 -3.45
C VAL A 117 2.61 22.62 -4.00
N VAL A 118 3.60 22.06 -4.71
CA VAL A 118 4.53 22.87 -5.50
C VAL A 118 3.83 23.10 -6.82
N GLU A 119 3.28 24.29 -6.99
CA GLU A 119 2.73 24.73 -8.28
C GLU A 119 3.89 24.77 -9.28
N ARG A 120 3.73 24.07 -10.40
CA ARG A 120 4.72 24.09 -11.45
C ARG A 120 4.69 25.50 -12.03
N GLN A 121 5.67 26.32 -11.68
CA GLN A 121 5.97 27.51 -12.47
C GLN A 121 6.42 27.00 -13.84
N ASP A 122 5.50 26.96 -14.79
CA ASP A 122 5.87 26.84 -16.19
C ASP A 122 6.65 28.11 -16.53
N SER A 123 7.97 27.97 -16.59
CA SER A 123 8.86 28.99 -17.13
C SER A 123 8.42 29.22 -18.57
N ALA A 124 7.70 30.32 -18.77
CA ALA A 124 7.53 30.93 -20.08
C ALA A 124 8.93 31.20 -20.65
N SER A 125 9.24 30.56 -21.76
CA SER A 125 10.34 30.90 -22.66
C SER A 125 9.80 30.97 -24.07
#